data_AF-A0A4P5RP43-F1
#
_entry.id   AF-A0A4P5RP43-F1
#
_cell.length_a   1.000
_cell.length_b   1.000
_cell.length_c   1.000
_cell.angle_alpha   90.00
_cell.angle_beta   90.00
_cell.angle_gamma   90.00
#
_symmetry.space_group_name_H-M   'P 1'
#
loop_
_entity.id
_entity.type
_entity.pdbx_description
1 polymer ?
#
loop_
_entity_poly.entity_id
_entity_poly.type
_entity_poly.pdbx_seq_one_letter_code
_entity_poly.pdbx_strand_id
1 'polypeptide(L)'
;MLYKRVKCYYQKGMPIWCGNWPQDRPMPEDVTETTCDAIVGPDGRLHHWDNYADFRRSMYPPICDQLDAVYKALSYISAHGVDVGPDGRAWLEKIKVIKEMYPKSS
;
A
#
# COMPACT_ATOMS: atom_id res chain seq x y z
N MET A 1 9.52 -22.41 2.33
CA MET A 1 8.30 -21.88 2.98
C MET A 1 7.20 -21.87 1.92
N LEU A 2 6.12 -22.62 2.09
CA LEU A 2 5.04 -22.69 1.11
C LEU A 2 4.00 -21.60 1.43
N TYR A 3 3.83 -20.65 0.50
CA TYR A 3 2.74 -19.68 0.55
C TYR A 3 1.49 -20.31 -0.07
N LYS A 4 0.36 -20.25 0.64
CA LYS A 4 -0.93 -20.68 0.11
C LYS A 4 -1.93 -19.54 0.25
N ARG A 5 -2.58 -19.18 -0.85
CA ARG A 5 -3.73 -18.28 -0.82
C ARG A 5 -4.90 -19.01 -0.17
N VAL A 6 -5.46 -18.43 0.89
CA VAL A 6 -6.58 -18.98 1.64
C VAL A 6 -7.73 -18.00 1.69
N LYS A 7 -8.96 -18.52 1.81
CA LYS A 7 -10.14 -17.71 2.08
C LYS A 7 -10.11 -17.25 3.55
N CYS A 8 -10.44 -15.99 3.78
CA CYS A 8 -10.39 -15.34 5.08
C CYS A 8 -11.73 -14.61 5.29
N TYR A 9 -12.33 -14.76 6.45
CA TYR A 9 -13.64 -14.22 6.80
C TYR A 9 -13.49 -13.21 7.93
N TYR A 10 -14.01 -12.00 7.75
CA TYR A 10 -13.87 -10.91 8.71
C TYR A 10 -15.24 -10.44 9.21
N GLN A 11 -15.37 -10.30 10.53
CA GLN A 11 -16.50 -9.67 11.19
C GLN A 11 -15.98 -8.60 12.14
N LYS A 12 -16.61 -7.41 12.14
CA LYS A 12 -16.15 -6.28 12.95
C LYS A 12 -16.18 -6.64 14.44
N GLY A 13 -15.02 -6.54 15.11
CA GLY A 13 -14.89 -6.85 16.54
C GLY A 13 -14.65 -8.32 16.86
N MET A 14 -14.49 -9.18 15.84
CA MET A 14 -14.20 -10.61 15.99
C MET A 14 -12.82 -10.96 15.40
N PRO A 15 -12.18 -12.05 15.84
CA PRO A 15 -10.99 -12.58 15.20
C PRO A 15 -11.25 -12.98 13.74
N ILE A 16 -10.26 -12.78 12.86
CA ILE A 16 -10.32 -13.25 11.46
C ILE A 16 -10.36 -14.78 11.44
N TRP A 17 -11.27 -15.33 10.64
CA TRP A 17 -11.39 -16.77 10.40
C TRP A 17 -10.70 -17.17 9.09
N CYS A 18 -9.73 -18.07 9.13
CA CYS A 18 -8.98 -18.51 7.93
C CYS A 18 -9.33 -19.97 7.59
N GLY A 19 -9.61 -20.24 6.31
CA GLY A 19 -9.98 -21.58 5.84
C GLY A 19 -11.35 -21.61 5.16
N ASN A 20 -12.02 -22.74 5.15
CA ASN A 20 -13.42 -22.82 4.71
C ASN A 20 -14.34 -22.47 5.89
N TRP A 21 -15.34 -21.62 5.67
CA TRP A 21 -16.38 -21.37 6.67
C TRP A 21 -17.08 -22.70 7.03
N PRO A 22 -17.35 -22.96 8.33
CA PRO A 22 -18.05 -24.17 8.74
C PRO A 22 -19.42 -24.26 8.06
N GLN A 23 -19.66 -25.35 7.31
CA GLN A 23 -20.88 -25.52 6.52
C GLN A 23 -22.13 -25.74 7.40
N ASP A 24 -21.93 -26.04 8.67
CA ASP A 24 -22.96 -26.23 9.69
C ASP A 24 -23.48 -24.90 10.28
N ARG A 25 -22.88 -23.76 9.90
CA ARG A 25 -23.29 -22.43 10.37
C ARG A 25 -23.53 -21.47 9.22
N PRO A 26 -24.70 -20.81 9.12
CA PRO A 26 -24.89 -19.75 8.14
C PRO A 26 -23.90 -18.62 8.41
N MET A 27 -23.30 -18.09 7.34
CA MET A 27 -22.41 -16.94 7.44
C MET A 27 -23.24 -15.69 7.78
N PRO A 28 -22.94 -14.97 8.88
CA PRO A 28 -23.60 -13.71 9.21
C PRO A 28 -23.53 -12.70 8.06
N GLU A 29 -24.55 -11.84 7.92
CA GLU A 29 -24.61 -10.83 6.85
C GLU A 29 -23.49 -9.79 6.92
N ASP A 30 -22.93 -9.56 8.12
CA ASP A 30 -21.85 -8.62 8.38
C ASP A 30 -20.45 -9.25 8.22
N VAL A 31 -20.36 -10.52 7.82
CA VAL A 31 -19.09 -11.16 7.49
C VAL A 31 -18.71 -10.86 6.05
N THR A 32 -17.50 -10.31 5.86
CA THR A 32 -16.90 -10.14 4.53
C THR A 32 -15.94 -11.29 4.20
N GLU A 33 -16.05 -11.83 2.99
CA GLU A 33 -15.09 -12.79 2.44
C GLU A 33 -13.95 -12.03 1.75
N THR A 34 -12.71 -12.35 2.12
CA THR A 34 -11.49 -11.87 1.47
C THR A 34 -10.53 -13.05 1.23
N THR A 35 -9.41 -12.80 0.55
CA THR A 35 -8.34 -13.79 0.41
C THR A 35 -7.03 -13.22 0.91
N CYS A 36 -6.30 -13.99 1.71
CA CYS A 36 -5.03 -13.61 2.27
C CYS A 36 -3.96 -14.68 1.97
N ASP A 37 -2.70 -14.26 1.85
CA ASP A 37 -1.57 -15.18 1.69
C ASP A 37 -1.13 -15.65 3.08
N ALA A 38 -1.29 -16.95 3.35
CA ALA A 38 -0.93 -17.55 4.62
C ALA A 38 0.27 -18.50 4.46
N ILE A 39 1.09 -18.57 5.51
CA ILE A 39 2.13 -19.59 5.63
C ILE A 39 1.54 -20.74 6.44
N VAL A 40 1.65 -21.95 5.89
CA VAL A 40 1.34 -23.18 6.63
C VAL A 40 2.55 -23.52 7.50
N GLY A 41 2.38 -23.44 8.82
CA GLY A 41 3.38 -23.87 9.78
C GLY A 41 3.64 -25.37 9.72
N PRO A 42 4.76 -25.86 10.29
CA PRO A 42 5.07 -27.29 10.33
C PRO A 42 4.05 -28.11 11.15
N ASP A 43 3.23 -27.46 11.97
CA ASP A 43 2.11 -28.03 12.73
C ASP A 43 0.78 -28.05 11.94
N GLY A 44 0.80 -27.59 10.68
CA GLY A 44 -0.37 -27.50 9.81
C GLY A 44 -1.28 -26.30 10.09
N ARG A 45 -0.92 -25.40 11.02
CA ARG A 45 -1.71 -24.20 11.31
C ARG A 45 -1.40 -23.09 10.31
N LEU A 46 -2.42 -22.29 9.99
CA LEU A 46 -2.27 -21.09 9.17
C LEU A 46 -1.80 -19.95 10.08
N HIS A 47 -0.61 -19.42 9.82
CA HIS A 47 -0.18 -18.19 10.45
C HIS A 47 -0.63 -17.01 9.57
N HIS A 48 -1.61 -16.25 10.06
CA HIS A 48 -2.02 -15.01 9.42
C HIS A 48 -0.88 -14.00 9.57
N TRP A 49 -0.45 -13.46 8.45
CA TRP A 49 0.06 -12.11 8.45
C TRP A 49 -1.07 -11.26 7.91
N ASP A 50 -1.43 -10.19 8.61
CA ASP A 50 -2.25 -9.12 8.02
C ASP A 50 -1.75 -8.85 6.61
N ASN A 51 -2.65 -8.62 5.64
CA ASN A 51 -2.26 -8.38 4.26
C ASN A 51 -1.16 -7.31 4.25
N TYR A 52 0.08 -7.77 4.09
CA TYR A 52 1.25 -6.95 4.40
C TYR A 52 1.28 -5.71 3.50
N ALA A 53 0.68 -5.81 2.31
CA ALA A 53 0.49 -4.68 1.41
C ALA A 53 -0.40 -3.59 2.01
N ASP A 54 -1.52 -3.94 2.62
CA ASP A 54 -2.45 -2.98 3.22
C ASP A 54 -1.87 -2.33 4.47
N PHE A 55 -1.18 -3.13 5.30
CA PHE A 55 -0.48 -2.60 6.48
C PHE A 55 0.67 -1.67 6.09
N ARG A 56 1.49 -2.03 5.09
CA ARG A 56 2.51 -1.09 4.59
C ARG A 56 1.91 0.19 4.06
N ARG A 57 0.81 0.08 3.31
CA ARG A 57 0.14 1.23 2.72
C ARG A 57 -0.39 2.19 3.79
N SER A 58 -0.91 1.68 4.90
CA SER A 58 -1.38 2.54 6.01
C SER A 58 -0.23 3.21 6.77
N MET A 59 0.97 2.63 6.74
CA MET A 59 2.16 3.17 7.40
C MET A 59 2.95 4.16 6.55
N TYR A 60 2.73 4.19 5.23
CA TYR A 60 3.40 5.15 4.36
C TYR A 60 2.87 6.57 4.53
N PRO A 61 3.71 7.60 4.29
CA PRO A 61 3.22 8.97 4.19
C PRO A 61 2.10 9.10 3.15
N PRO A 62 1.24 10.12 3.25
CA PRO A 62 0.27 10.43 2.20
C PRO A 62 0.92 10.45 0.80
N ILE A 63 0.21 9.95 -0.22
CA ILE A 63 0.78 9.82 -1.58
C ILE A 63 1.29 11.17 -2.12
N CYS A 64 0.62 12.27 -1.79
CA CYS A 64 1.05 13.61 -2.19
C CYS A 64 2.42 13.99 -1.58
N ASP A 65 2.67 13.63 -0.32
CA ASP A 65 3.93 13.91 0.36
C ASP A 65 5.07 13.05 -0.20
N GLN A 66 4.77 11.81 -0.56
CA GLN A 66 5.72 10.93 -1.25
C GLN A 66 6.13 11.51 -2.61
N LEU A 67 5.17 11.99 -3.39
CA LEU A 67 5.43 12.61 -4.70
C LEU A 67 6.19 13.94 -4.55
N ASP A 68 5.87 14.75 -3.53
CA ASP A 68 6.61 15.98 -3.23
C ASP A 68 8.06 15.70 -2.83
N ALA A 69 8.31 14.62 -2.06
CA ALA A 69 9.65 14.17 -1.72
C ALA A 69 10.46 13.78 -2.98
N VAL A 70 9.86 13.07 -3.92
CA VAL A 70 10.49 12.71 -5.20
C VAL A 70 10.83 13.96 -6.01
N TYR A 71 9.90 14.92 -6.13
CA TYR A 71 10.15 16.19 -6.79
C TYR A 71 11.32 16.96 -6.14
N LYS A 72 11.33 17.08 -4.81
CA LYS A 72 12.41 17.76 -4.07
C LYS A 72 13.76 17.10 -4.31
N ALA A 73 13.81 15.77 -4.31
CA ALA A 73 15.02 15.02 -4.60
C ALA A 73 15.53 15.27 -6.04
N LEU A 74 14.66 15.17 -7.05
CA LEU A 74 15.01 15.46 -8.44
C LEU A 74 15.48 16.91 -8.61
N SER A 75 14.80 17.86 -7.98
CA SER A 75 15.17 19.28 -8.02
C SER A 75 16.54 19.51 -7.40
N TYR A 76 16.85 18.85 -6.27
CA TYR A 76 18.14 18.94 -5.61
C TYR A 76 19.25 18.36 -6.50
N ILE A 77 19.05 17.17 -7.05
CA ILE A 77 20.01 16.49 -7.94
C ILE A 77 20.31 17.37 -9.16
N SER A 78 19.26 17.87 -9.83
CA SER A 78 19.41 18.77 -10.98
C SER A 78 20.13 20.07 -10.61
N ALA A 79 19.86 20.65 -9.43
CA ALA A 79 20.52 21.88 -8.97
C ALA A 79 22.02 21.68 -8.69
N HIS A 80 22.48 20.44 -8.49
CA HIS A 80 23.89 20.09 -8.32
C HIS A 80 24.55 19.64 -9.63
N GLY A 81 23.94 19.94 -10.78
CA GLY A 81 24.52 19.68 -12.10
C GLY A 81 24.48 18.22 -12.56
N VAL A 82 23.75 17.36 -11.84
CA VAL A 82 23.55 15.96 -12.24
C VAL A 82 22.38 15.87 -13.21
N ASP A 83 22.58 15.18 -14.32
CA ASP A 83 21.50 14.95 -15.28
C ASP A 83 20.44 13.98 -14.72
N VAL A 84 19.20 14.45 -14.61
CA VAL A 84 18.02 13.67 -14.20
C VAL A 84 17.30 12.99 -15.37
N GLY A 85 17.84 13.10 -16.58
CA GLY A 85 17.28 12.53 -17.80
C GLY A 85 16.08 13.33 -18.36
N PRO A 86 15.59 12.95 -19.54
CA PRO A 86 14.53 13.68 -20.23
C PRO A 86 13.22 13.72 -19.44
N ASP A 87 12.81 12.59 -18.84
CA ASP A 87 11.57 12.50 -18.07
C ASP A 87 11.65 13.31 -16.77
N GLY A 88 12.79 13.26 -16.08
CA GLY A 88 13.03 14.06 -14.89
C GLY A 88 12.96 15.56 -15.18
N ARG A 89 13.60 16.00 -16.28
CA ARG A 89 13.55 17.42 -16.71
C ARG A 89 12.13 17.85 -17.06
N ALA A 90 11.41 17.04 -17.85
CA ALA A 90 10.02 17.33 -18.22
C ALA A 90 9.11 17.47 -16.99
N TRP A 91 9.33 16.63 -15.97
CA TRP A 91 8.56 16.67 -14.74
C TRP A 91 8.88 17.92 -13.89
N LEU A 92 10.17 18.24 -13.72
CA LEU A 92 10.60 19.45 -13.00
C LEU A 92 10.03 20.73 -13.63
N GLU A 93 10.12 20.86 -14.95
CA GLU A 93 9.57 22.02 -15.68
C GLU A 93 8.05 22.11 -15.54
N LYS A 94 7.32 20.99 -15.67
CA LYS A 94 5.87 20.98 -15.49
C LYS A 94 5.46 21.48 -14.10
N ILE A 95 6.13 21.03 -13.05
CA ILE A 95 5.82 21.45 -11.67
C ILE A 95 6.22 22.92 -11.45
N LYS A 96 7.35 23.35 -12.00
CA LYS A 96 7.80 24.75 -11.92
C LYS A 96 6.76 25.70 -12.50
N VAL A 97 6.28 25.42 -13.72
CA VAL A 97 5.22 26.21 -14.38
C VAL A 97 3.96 26.30 -13.52
N ILE A 98 3.52 25.19 -12.92
CA ILE A 98 2.36 25.19 -12.01
C ILE A 98 2.59 26.09 -10.79
N LYS A 99 3.77 26.02 -10.17
CA LYS A 99 4.11 26.85 -9.01
C LYS A 99 4.24 28.33 -9.34
N GLU A 100 4.66 28.66 -10.55
CA GLU A 100 4.70 30.04 -11.07
C GLU A 100 3.30 30.57 -11.37
N MET A 101 2.38 29.74 -11.87
CA MET A 101 0.97 30.12 -12.08
C MET A 101 0.20 30.31 -10.77
N TYR A 102 0.53 29.53 -9.73
CA TYR A 102 -0.13 29.55 -8.43
C TYR A 102 0.89 29.78 -7.30
N PRO A 103 1.45 30.99 -7.18
CA PRO A 103 2.43 31.29 -6.15
C PRO A 103 1.79 31.14 -4.77
N LYS A 104 2.55 30.60 -3.81
CA LYS A 104 2.11 30.63 -2.41
C LYS A 104 1.96 32.08 -1.99
N SER A 105 0.80 32.43 -1.43
CA SER A 105 0.66 33.70 -0.72
C SER A 105 1.71 33.73 0.39
N SER A 106 2.57 34.74 0.33
CA SER A 106 3.59 35.06 1.33
C SER A 106 2.98 35.22 2.72
#